data_AF-A0A7Y2JTA8-F1
#
_entry.id   AF-A0A7Y2JTA8-F1
#
_cell.length_a   1.000
_cell.length_b   1.000
_cell.length_c   1.000
_cell.angle_alpha   90.00
_cell.angle_beta   90.00
_cell.angle_gamma   90.00
#
_symmetry.space_group_name_H-M   'P 1'
#
loop_
_entity.id
_entity.type
_entity.pdbx_description
1 polymer ?
#
loop_
_entity_poly.entity_id
_entity_poly.type
_entity_poly.pdbx_seq_one_letter_code
_entity_poly.pdbx_strand_id
1 'polypeptide(L)'
;MAGATSWSFREEDSQRITGILKDFLQASRARTALIVDRNGQMIATVGEETAFDPLAFASLTAADFSANDQLARLIGEPEFGSLFHQGEKDSMFLADIARRVILVVLFDKQTTLGLVKLRVKSAVGSLNHVFIEMQAREEAGADRVETGFVGEAEDEIDRLFGE
;
A
#
# COMPACT_ATOMS: atom_id res chain seq x y z
N MET A 1 -16.12 2.14 -13.31
CA MET A 1 -16.18 2.65 -11.93
C MET A 1 -15.04 2.00 -11.19
N ALA A 2 -14.00 2.76 -10.81
CA ALA A 2 -12.94 2.22 -9.98
C ALA A 2 -13.57 1.92 -8.62
N GLY A 3 -13.78 0.65 -8.30
CA GLY A 3 -14.23 0.25 -6.98
C GLY A 3 -13.24 0.80 -5.97
N ALA A 4 -13.72 1.55 -4.98
CA ALA A 4 -12.92 1.89 -3.83
C ALA A 4 -12.43 0.55 -3.24
N THR A 5 -11.13 0.29 -3.32
CA THR A 5 -10.51 -0.85 -2.65
C THR A 5 -10.60 -0.58 -1.16
N SER A 6 -11.70 -1.00 -0.54
CA SER A 6 -11.86 -0.99 0.90
C SER A 6 -11.06 -2.17 1.43
N TRP A 7 -9.86 -1.89 1.93
CA TRP A 7 -9.03 -2.91 2.56
C TRP A 7 -9.68 -3.39 3.87
N SER A 8 -10.05 -4.66 3.91
CA SER A 8 -10.50 -5.35 5.12
C SER A 8 -9.29 -5.82 5.93
N PHE A 9 -8.62 -4.88 6.61
CA PHE A 9 -7.49 -5.21 7.47
C PHE A 9 -7.98 -5.92 8.74
N ARG A 10 -7.63 -7.20 8.87
CA ARG A 10 -7.70 -7.87 10.18
C ARG A 10 -6.55 -7.39 11.05
N GLU A 11 -6.71 -7.49 12.36
CA GLU A 11 -5.65 -7.13 13.30
C GLU A 11 -4.36 -7.93 13.06
N GLU A 12 -4.48 -9.22 12.72
CA GLU A 12 -3.35 -10.08 12.36
C GLU A 12 -2.58 -9.57 11.14
N ASP A 13 -3.27 -9.04 10.11
CA ASP A 13 -2.64 -8.50 8.92
C ASP A 13 -1.86 -7.22 9.23
N SER A 14 -2.46 -6.34 10.04
CA SER A 14 -1.81 -5.11 10.50
C SER A 14 -0.56 -5.40 11.34
N GLN A 15 -0.62 -6.40 12.22
CA GLN A 15 0.52 -6.85 13.02
C GLN A 15 1.64 -7.41 12.13
N ARG A 16 1.30 -8.25 11.13
CA ARG A 16 2.28 -8.80 10.18
C ARG A 16 2.95 -7.72 9.35
N ILE A 17 2.18 -6.79 8.77
CA ILE A 17 2.70 -5.65 8.00
C ILE A 17 3.66 -4.85 8.89
N THR A 18 3.21 -4.47 10.09
CA THR A 18 4.01 -3.71 11.04
C THR A 18 5.31 -4.44 11.43
N GLY A 19 5.25 -5.75 11.66
CA GLY A 19 6.44 -6.57 11.95
C GLY A 19 7.46 -6.54 10.82
N ILE A 20 7.02 -6.77 9.58
CA ILE A 20 7.89 -6.75 8.40
C ILE A 20 8.56 -5.37 8.24
N LEU A 21 7.81 -4.28 8.45
CA LEU A 21 8.34 -2.93 8.36
C LEU A 21 9.36 -2.64 9.48
N LYS A 22 9.12 -3.09 10.72
CA LYS A 22 10.07 -2.94 11.83
C LYS A 22 11.40 -3.65 11.52
N ASP A 23 11.33 -4.90 11.08
CA ASP A 23 12.51 -5.69 10.72
C ASP A 23 13.29 -5.03 9.57
N PHE A 24 12.56 -4.51 8.57
CA PHE A 24 13.14 -3.77 7.46
C PHE A 24 13.87 -2.50 7.93
N LEU A 25 13.25 -1.69 8.80
CA LEU A 25 13.87 -0.48 9.33
C LEU A 25 15.14 -0.79 10.12
N GLN A 26 15.12 -1.82 10.95
CA GLN A 26 16.31 -2.26 11.68
C GLN A 26 17.43 -2.71 10.73
N ALA A 27 17.10 -3.49 9.71
CA ALA A 27 18.09 -4.02 8.77
C ALA A 27 18.64 -2.99 7.77
N SER A 28 17.86 -1.96 7.46
CA SER A 28 18.21 -0.89 6.51
C SER A 28 18.75 0.36 7.17
N ARG A 29 18.53 0.53 8.49
CA ARG A 29 18.78 1.78 9.25
C ARG A 29 18.02 2.99 8.69
N ALA A 30 16.91 2.77 8.00
CA ALA A 30 16.00 3.84 7.62
C ALA A 30 15.23 4.35 8.85
N ARG A 31 14.68 5.56 8.77
CA ARG A 31 14.00 6.22 9.89
C ARG A 31 12.53 5.86 9.97
N THR A 32 11.85 5.87 8.81
CA THR A 32 10.41 5.66 8.72
C THR A 32 10.08 4.86 7.46
N ALA A 33 9.16 3.90 7.60
CA ALA A 33 8.58 3.17 6.48
C ALA A 33 7.06 3.33 6.51
N LEU A 34 6.48 3.63 5.36
CA LEU A 34 5.05 3.85 5.19
C LEU A 34 4.51 2.96 4.08
N ILE A 35 3.27 2.52 4.22
CA ILE A 35 2.52 1.86 3.16
C ILE A 35 1.38 2.79 2.74
N VAL A 36 1.36 3.13 1.47
CA VAL A 36 0.35 4.00 0.86
C VAL A 36 -0.32 3.23 -0.26
N ASP A 37 -1.65 3.20 -0.34
CA ASP A 37 -2.31 2.59 -1.49
C ASP A 37 -2.33 3.51 -2.72
N ARG A 38 -2.75 2.98 -3.88
CA ARG A 38 -2.82 3.78 -5.12
C ARG A 38 -3.87 4.89 -5.11
N ASN A 39 -4.76 4.94 -4.11
CA ASN A 39 -5.78 5.98 -3.96
C ASN A 39 -5.32 7.09 -3.01
N GLY A 40 -4.11 6.98 -2.44
CA GLY A 40 -3.58 7.96 -1.50
C GLY A 40 -4.01 7.73 -0.05
N GLN A 41 -4.48 6.54 0.29
CA GLN A 41 -4.76 6.16 1.67
C GLN A 41 -3.49 5.66 2.37
N MET A 42 -3.25 6.16 3.57
CA MET A 42 -2.20 5.62 4.46
C MET A 42 -2.69 4.32 5.09
N ILE A 43 -1.95 3.23 4.88
CA ILE A 43 -2.24 1.89 5.43
C ILE A 43 -1.47 1.66 6.73
N ALA A 44 -0.17 1.98 6.73
CA ALA A 44 0.70 1.74 7.88
C ALA A 44 1.83 2.75 7.92
N THR A 45 2.24 3.14 9.13
CA THR A 45 3.43 3.96 9.39
C THR A 45 4.20 3.32 10.53
N VAL A 46 5.50 3.10 10.30
CA VAL A 46 6.40 2.49 11.28
C VAL A 46 7.70 3.28 11.32
N GLY A 47 8.27 3.46 12.51
CA GLY A 47 9.54 4.16 12.72
C GLY A 47 9.36 5.46 13.46
N GLU A 48 10.19 6.44 13.14
CA GLU A 48 10.13 7.76 13.74
C GLU A 48 8.89 8.55 13.29
N GLU A 49 8.37 9.38 14.20
CA GLU A 49 7.24 10.27 13.92
C GLU A 49 7.64 11.33 12.90
N THR A 50 6.76 11.54 11.92
CA THR A 50 6.98 12.47 10.81
C THR A 50 6.35 13.81 11.11
N ALA A 51 7.05 14.91 10.80
CA ALA A 51 6.54 16.27 11.04
C ALA A 51 5.51 16.77 9.99
N PHE A 52 5.19 15.96 8.98
CA PHE A 52 4.24 16.31 7.93
C PHE A 52 2.86 15.71 8.19
N ASP A 53 1.84 16.27 7.55
CA ASP A 53 0.49 15.69 7.53
C ASP A 53 0.49 14.35 6.76
N PRO A 54 0.20 13.21 7.44
CA PRO A 54 0.21 11.90 6.80
C PRO A 54 -0.79 11.77 5.65
N LEU A 55 -1.95 12.44 5.72
CA LEU A 55 -2.99 12.36 4.69
C LEU A 55 -2.54 13.06 3.40
N ALA A 56 -2.05 14.28 3.53
CA ALA A 56 -1.47 15.02 2.42
C ALA A 56 -0.28 14.26 1.80
N PHE A 57 0.59 13.68 2.63
CA PHE A 57 1.73 12.91 2.16
C PHE A 57 1.31 11.67 1.36
N ALA A 58 0.34 10.90 1.85
CA ALA A 58 -0.16 9.72 1.15
C ALA A 58 -0.80 10.09 -0.20
N SER A 59 -1.60 11.16 -0.23
CA SER A 59 -2.24 11.66 -1.46
C SER A 59 -1.20 12.09 -2.50
N LEU A 60 -0.17 12.83 -2.09
CA LEU A 60 0.91 13.28 -2.97
C LEU A 60 1.78 12.12 -3.45
N THR A 61 2.06 11.14 -2.59
CA THR A 61 2.82 9.94 -2.96
C THR A 61 2.10 9.15 -4.05
N ALA A 62 0.79 8.92 -3.90
CA ALA A 62 0.00 8.20 -4.89
C ALA A 62 -0.07 8.97 -6.23
N ALA A 63 -0.20 10.30 -6.18
CA ALA A 63 -0.17 11.15 -7.37
C ALA A 63 1.19 11.14 -8.08
N ASP A 64 2.29 11.26 -7.33
CA ASP A 64 3.67 11.22 -7.85
C ASP A 64 3.96 9.88 -8.54
N PHE A 65 3.59 8.77 -7.90
CA PHE A 65 3.77 7.44 -8.49
C PHE A 65 2.93 7.26 -9.76
N SER A 66 1.68 7.71 -9.74
CA SER A 66 0.78 7.64 -10.91
C SER A 66 1.28 8.47 -12.09
N ALA A 67 1.86 9.65 -11.83
CA ALA A 67 2.49 10.47 -12.87
C ALA A 67 3.73 9.77 -13.45
N ASN A 68 4.54 9.13 -12.60
CA ASN A 68 5.70 8.34 -13.02
C ASN A 68 5.30 7.13 -13.89
N ASP A 69 4.17 6.47 -13.62
CA ASP A 69 3.63 5.40 -14.50
C ASP A 69 3.30 5.94 -15.90
N GLN A 70 2.83 7.18 -16.03
CA GLN A 70 2.62 7.82 -17.34
C GLN A 70 3.94 8.13 -18.04
N LEU A 71 4.94 8.63 -17.30
CA LEU A 71 6.27 8.91 -17.85
C LEU A 71 6.94 7.64 -18.38
N ALA A 72 6.85 6.52 -17.66
CA ALA A 72 7.38 5.23 -18.10
C ALA A 72 6.81 4.84 -19.47
N ARG A 73 5.48 4.92 -19.62
CA ARG A 73 4.79 4.61 -20.90
C ARG A 73 5.24 5.51 -22.05
N LEU A 74 5.46 6.80 -21.78
CA LEU A 74 5.91 7.75 -22.81
C LEU A 74 7.29 7.38 -23.37
N ILE A 75 8.15 6.74 -22.58
CA ILE A 75 9.49 6.31 -23.01
C ILE A 75 9.54 4.83 -23.43
N GLY A 76 8.39 4.14 -23.49
CA GLY A 76 8.29 2.74 -23.91
C GLY A 76 8.56 1.70 -22.81
N GLU A 77 8.68 2.14 -21.55
CA GLU A 77 8.79 1.24 -20.41
C GLU A 77 7.39 0.88 -19.88
N PRO A 78 7.17 -0.34 -19.36
CA PRO A 78 5.88 -0.72 -18.79
C PRO A 78 5.57 0.08 -17.52
N GLU A 79 6.58 0.30 -16.67
CA GLU A 79 6.52 1.03 -15.40
C GLU A 79 7.93 1.24 -14.82
N PHE A 80 8.05 2.15 -13.84
CA PHE A 80 9.24 2.23 -13.00
C PHE A 80 9.03 1.42 -11.71
N GLY A 81 9.76 0.30 -11.56
CA GLY A 81 9.60 -0.57 -10.39
C GLY A 81 10.01 0.06 -9.04
N SER A 82 10.75 1.17 -9.06
CA SER A 82 11.06 1.96 -7.87
C SER A 82 11.44 3.38 -8.25
N LEU A 83 11.15 4.33 -7.35
CA LEU A 83 11.52 5.74 -7.49
C LEU A 83 12.46 6.16 -6.35
N PHE A 84 13.32 7.14 -6.62
CA PHE A 84 14.21 7.71 -5.63
C PHE A 84 14.23 9.22 -5.74
N HIS A 85 13.96 9.88 -4.62
CA HIS A 85 14.01 11.33 -4.48
C HIS A 85 15.09 11.69 -3.47
N GLN A 86 16.14 12.35 -3.95
CA GLN A 86 17.24 12.80 -3.11
C GLN A 86 16.97 14.19 -2.56
N GLY A 87 17.00 14.33 -1.24
CA GLY A 87 17.02 15.63 -0.56
C GLY A 87 18.38 15.93 0.06
N GLU A 88 18.55 17.15 0.57
CA GLU A 88 19.79 17.59 1.23
C GLU A 88 19.99 16.94 2.61
N LYS A 89 18.89 16.64 3.30
CA LYS A 89 18.86 16.07 4.66
C LYS A 89 18.31 14.66 4.65
N ASP A 90 17.07 14.53 4.21
CA ASP A 90 16.35 13.26 4.09
C ASP A 90 16.15 12.91 2.61
N SER A 91 16.19 11.62 2.31
CA SER A 91 15.86 11.07 1.00
C SER A 91 14.70 10.10 1.11
N MET A 92 14.00 9.92 0.00
CA MET A 92 12.82 9.07 -0.09
C MET A 92 13.00 8.01 -1.18
N PHE A 93 12.72 6.75 -0.84
CA PHE A 93 12.68 5.63 -1.79
C PHE A 93 11.28 5.06 -1.83
N LEU A 94 10.74 4.84 -3.03
CA LEU A 94 9.42 4.27 -3.25
C LEU A 94 9.56 2.95 -4.01
N ALA A 95 8.87 1.92 -3.57
CA ALA A 95 8.77 0.64 -4.26
C ALA A 95 7.32 0.25 -4.44
N ASP A 96 6.97 -0.19 -5.65
CA ASP A 96 5.66 -0.78 -5.91
C ASP A 96 5.56 -2.18 -5.30
N ILE A 97 4.39 -2.50 -4.77
CA ILE A 97 4.04 -3.82 -4.27
C ILE A 97 2.75 -4.25 -4.96
N ALA A 98 2.91 -5.17 -5.92
CA ALA A 98 1.83 -5.77 -6.72
C ALA A 98 0.85 -4.75 -7.32
N ARG A 99 1.33 -3.57 -7.71
CA ARG A 99 0.55 -2.49 -8.34
C ARG A 99 -0.63 -1.98 -7.52
N ARG A 100 -0.58 -2.17 -6.19
CA ARG A 100 -1.69 -1.87 -5.27
C ARG A 100 -1.29 -0.92 -4.17
N VAL A 101 -0.11 -1.14 -3.63
CA VAL A 101 0.44 -0.30 -2.57
C VAL A 101 1.88 0.06 -2.88
N ILE A 102 2.30 1.17 -2.31
CA ILE A 102 3.60 1.77 -2.47
C ILE A 102 4.25 1.72 -1.09
N LEU A 103 5.39 1.05 -0.98
CA LEU A 103 6.25 1.16 0.18
C LEU A 103 7.11 2.42 0.02
N VAL A 104 6.93 3.36 0.95
CA VAL A 104 7.71 4.58 1.04
C VAL A 104 8.70 4.44 2.18
N VAL A 105 9.96 4.77 1.93
CA VAL A 105 11.05 4.68 2.91
C VAL A 105 11.74 6.02 3.01
N LEU A 106 11.76 6.58 4.22
CA LEU A 106 12.44 7.83 4.55
C LEU A 106 13.73 7.52 5.31
N PHE A 107 14.84 8.11 4.86
CA PHE A 107 16.14 7.89 5.47
C PHE A 107 17.06 9.10 5.32
N ASP A 108 17.91 9.31 6.31
CA ASP A 108 18.90 10.37 6.35
C ASP A 108 20.29 9.86 5.90
N LYS A 109 21.32 10.65 6.15
CA LYS A 109 22.72 10.35 5.81
C LYS A 109 23.33 9.17 6.60
N GLN A 110 22.65 8.63 7.61
CA GLN A 110 23.11 7.44 8.34
C GLN A 110 22.85 6.15 7.53
N THR A 111 22.07 6.24 6.46
CA THR A 111 21.71 5.16 5.55
C THR A 111 22.03 5.55 4.11
N THR A 112 22.25 4.53 3.27
CA THR A 112 22.51 4.72 1.84
C THR A 112 21.38 4.13 1.00
N LEU A 113 21.14 4.71 -0.17
CA LEU A 113 20.21 4.15 -1.16
C LEU A 113 20.54 2.68 -1.47
N GLY A 114 21.82 2.32 -1.55
CA GLY A 114 22.25 0.94 -1.80
C GLY A 114 21.79 -0.04 -0.71
N LEU A 115 21.91 0.34 0.56
CA LEU A 115 21.45 -0.47 1.68
C LEU A 115 19.92 -0.60 1.69
N VAL A 116 19.19 0.50 1.45
CA VAL A 116 17.73 0.47 1.30
C VAL A 116 17.31 -0.49 0.19
N LYS A 117 17.89 -0.35 -1.01
CA LYS A 117 17.62 -1.22 -2.16
C LYS A 117 17.96 -2.69 -1.91
N LEU A 118 18.98 -2.98 -1.10
CA LEU A 118 19.31 -4.35 -0.72
C LEU A 118 18.23 -4.96 0.18
N ARG A 119 17.80 -4.23 1.21
CA ARG A 119 16.86 -4.73 2.23
C ARG A 119 15.42 -4.74 1.76
N VAL A 120 15.04 -3.79 0.90
CA VAL A 120 13.65 -3.62 0.46
C VAL A 120 13.16 -4.81 -0.35
N LYS A 121 14.04 -5.52 -1.06
CA LYS A 121 13.67 -6.73 -1.84
C LYS A 121 12.98 -7.79 -1.00
N SER A 122 13.52 -8.09 0.19
CA SER A 122 12.95 -9.07 1.10
C SER A 122 11.65 -8.58 1.74
N ALA A 123 11.60 -7.29 2.08
CA ALA A 123 10.42 -6.67 2.67
C ALA A 123 9.25 -6.67 1.69
N VAL A 124 9.47 -6.23 0.45
CA VAL A 124 8.47 -6.24 -0.63
C VAL A 124 7.95 -7.65 -0.90
N GLY A 125 8.81 -8.66 -0.96
CA GLY A 125 8.37 -10.05 -1.12
C GLY A 125 7.44 -10.50 0.01
N SER A 126 7.80 -10.21 1.25
CA SER A 126 7.00 -10.58 2.43
C SER A 126 5.67 -9.82 2.48
N LEU A 127 5.68 -8.51 2.22
CA LEU A 127 4.48 -7.69 2.16
C LEU A 127 3.55 -8.13 1.03
N ASN A 128 4.10 -8.46 -0.14
CA ASN A 128 3.33 -8.96 -1.26
C ASN A 128 2.53 -10.23 -0.89
N HIS A 129 3.14 -11.16 -0.16
CA HIS A 129 2.42 -12.34 0.34
C HIS A 129 1.25 -11.97 1.25
N VAL A 130 1.44 -11.02 2.17
CA VAL A 130 0.34 -10.56 3.05
C VAL A 130 -0.80 -9.95 2.24
N PHE A 131 -0.51 -9.05 1.29
CA PHE A 131 -1.54 -8.40 0.48
C PHE A 131 -2.27 -9.36 -0.47
N ILE A 132 -1.60 -10.38 -1.00
CA ILE A 132 -2.24 -11.44 -1.80
C ILE A 132 -3.21 -12.26 -0.93
N GLU A 133 -2.78 -12.66 0.27
CA GLU A 133 -3.63 -13.42 1.19
C GLU A 133 -4.86 -12.63 1.65
N MET A 134 -4.70 -11.33 1.89
CA MET A 134 -5.82 -10.44 2.21
C MET A 134 -6.86 -10.40 1.08
N GLN A 135 -6.41 -10.18 -0.15
CA GLN A 135 -7.28 -10.12 -1.31
C GLN A 135 -8.05 -11.43 -1.52
N ALA A 136 -7.36 -12.57 -1.43
CA ALA A 136 -8.00 -13.87 -1.60
C ALA A 136 -9.13 -14.11 -0.57
N ARG A 137 -9.00 -13.53 0.63
CA ARG A 137 -10.07 -13.56 1.65
C ARG A 137 -11.21 -12.61 1.34
N GLU A 138 -10.93 -11.41 0.82
CA GLU A 138 -11.95 -10.46 0.39
C GLU A 138 -12.80 -11.02 -0.75
N GLU A 139 -12.18 -11.60 -1.78
CA GLU A 139 -12.87 -12.24 -2.90
C GLU A 139 -13.77 -13.39 -2.44
N ALA A 140 -13.25 -14.28 -1.59
CA ALA A 140 -14.03 -15.38 -1.01
C ALA A 140 -15.16 -14.90 -0.07
N GLY A 141 -15.03 -13.70 0.52
CA GLY A 141 -16.05 -13.06 1.33
C GLY A 141 -17.13 -12.39 0.49
N ALA A 142 -16.74 -11.70 -0.59
CA ALA A 142 -17.64 -11.03 -1.52
C ALA A 142 -18.60 -12.02 -2.19
N ASP A 143 -18.11 -13.17 -2.66
CA ASP A 143 -18.95 -14.23 -3.25
C ASP A 143 -20.02 -14.76 -2.27
N ARG A 144 -19.71 -14.78 -0.97
CA ARG A 144 -20.65 -15.23 0.08
C ARG A 144 -21.66 -14.17 0.47
N VAL A 145 -21.25 -12.89 0.43
CA VAL A 145 -22.15 -11.77 0.71
C VAL A 145 -23.10 -11.59 -0.46
N GLU A 146 -22.63 -11.61 -1.71
CA GLU A 146 -23.48 -11.44 -2.89
C GLU A 146 -24.57 -12.52 -2.97
N THR A 147 -24.23 -13.77 -2.66
CA THR A 147 -25.21 -14.87 -2.63
C THR A 147 -26.23 -14.79 -1.49
N GLY A 148 -25.86 -14.23 -0.33
CA GLY A 148 -26.77 -14.02 0.81
C GLY A 148 -27.61 -12.75 0.71
N PHE A 149 -27.02 -11.64 0.24
CA PHE A 149 -27.69 -10.34 0.12
C PHE A 149 -28.75 -10.34 -0.99
N VAL A 150 -28.55 -11.06 -2.09
CA VAL A 150 -29.55 -11.12 -3.17
C VAL A 150 -30.83 -11.78 -2.68
N GLY A 151 -30.74 -12.90 -1.96
CA GLY A 151 -31.91 -13.57 -1.40
C GLY A 151 -32.65 -12.73 -0.36
N GLU A 152 -31.92 -12.12 0.58
CA GLU A 152 -32.55 -11.28 1.63
C GLU A 152 -33.10 -9.96 1.07
N ALA A 153 -32.44 -9.35 0.08
CA ALA A 153 -32.91 -8.12 -0.54
C ALA A 153 -34.14 -8.35 -1.44
N GLU A 154 -34.23 -9.47 -2.15
CA GLU A 154 -35.43 -9.85 -2.91
C GLU A 154 -36.62 -10.04 -1.95
N ASP A 155 -36.43 -10.76 -0.85
CA ASP A 155 -37.46 -10.99 0.18
C ASP A 155 -37.90 -9.69 0.91
N GLU A 156 -37.03 -8.69 1.02
CA GLU A 156 -37.35 -7.41 1.66
C GLU A 156 -37.97 -6.40 0.69
N ILE A 157 -37.56 -6.39 -0.57
CA ILE A 157 -38.21 -5.61 -1.64
C ILE A 157 -39.64 -6.11 -1.85
N ASP A 158 -39.87 -7.42 -1.91
CA ASP A 158 -41.22 -7.98 -2.06
C ASP A 158 -42.11 -7.65 -0.85
N ARG A 159 -41.56 -7.57 0.37
CA ARG A 159 -42.31 -7.11 1.56
C ARG A 159 -42.63 -5.61 1.57
N LEU A 160 -41.83 -4.79 0.90
CA LEU A 160 -42.01 -3.33 0.86
C LEU A 160 -42.88 -2.87 -0.31
N PHE A 161 -42.95 -3.64 -1.40
CA PHE A 161 -43.61 -3.25 -2.64
C PHE A 161 -44.63 -4.28 -3.18
N GLY A 162 -44.80 -5.43 -2.52
CA GLY A 162 -45.84 -6.41 -2.82
C GLY A 162 -47.16 -6.08 -2.11
N GLU A 163 -48.08 -5.46 -2.86
CA GLU A 163 -49.45 -5.00 -2.51
C GLU A 163 -49.64 -4.20 -1.20
#